data_AF-A0A4Y5Z3J1-F1
#
_entry.id   AF-A0A4Y5Z3J1-F1
#
_cell.length_a   1.000
_cell.length_b   1.000
_cell.length_c   1.000
_cell.angle_alpha   90.00
_cell.angle_beta   90.00
_cell.angle_gamma   90.00
#
_symmetry.space_group_name_H-M   'P 1'
#
loop_
_entity.id
_entity.type
_entity.pdbx_description
1 polymer ?
#
loop_
_entity_poly.entity_id
_entity_poly.type
_entity_poly.pdbx_seq_one_letter_code
_entity_poly.pdbx_strand_id
1 'polypeptide(L)'
;MKVLQSVQSYVGPFFQLSDGPFNPLAGPSLILSWPDARQRAYGALRFIALGGLALALIAIQGCSAVSRGSVEAIRLSIHGESVHPTAEFVAASPYYQLQANGPQGQAILILGKVQDGLLGWYGQGDDIVFTRKGLVVRTTGFPQNLSSTVPGAVDPFDEGLQHVTSPTTYTRTVDWSPGYRGGIVMQATLSPGGSEDIEILGTVHHLRRYDERLSGAGGSFTNRYWVDPADGFIWKSRQYVAPGFPLELIQLRPYTGSADQPDTAVYPSTGRLAELAGAARVKPDAYVAGAAWLRPSLVPDQVRLKAGVVFELGVIRMDALSHGKDALGTDAAAFQAWITSLPVTGRRTSVVLDPAQLEVSPPDNLTTEPGDTLYYPQRPTGVRIVGAVAKPCRVPHVALQDARRYLADCPPSKAADPDRIFVIQPDGTVFPQNIAAWNRDPPRVLAPGAWIYVPFNHTAIRGATDGQFNEDAAAFIATQRFDVEGTP
;
A
#
# COMPACT_ATOMS: atom_id res chain seq x y z
N MET A 1 -49.05 -1.48 20.96
CA MET A 1 -49.50 -1.10 22.32
C MET A 1 -48.57 -1.81 23.31
N LYS A 2 -47.83 -1.01 24.11
CA LYS A 2 -47.12 -1.25 25.40
C LYS A 2 -47.03 -2.72 25.92
N VAL A 3 -45.98 -3.25 26.55
CA VAL A 3 -44.83 -2.75 27.35
C VAL A 3 -44.05 -4.03 27.76
N LEU A 4 -42.75 -4.15 27.51
CA LEU A 4 -41.60 -3.89 28.42
C LEU A 4 -41.30 -5.04 29.44
N GLN A 5 -40.11 -5.64 29.28
CA GLN A 5 -39.37 -6.48 30.24
C GLN A 5 -38.63 -5.63 31.28
N SER A 6 -38.44 -6.16 32.49
CA SER A 6 -37.38 -5.85 33.48
C SER A 6 -37.52 -6.88 34.61
N VAL A 7 -36.63 -7.85 34.89
CA VAL A 7 -35.21 -7.83 35.36
C VAL A 7 -35.02 -7.31 36.80
N GLN A 8 -34.64 -8.27 37.66
CA GLN A 8 -33.76 -8.31 38.86
C GLN A 8 -33.93 -7.29 40.00
N SER A 9 -34.24 -7.72 41.23
CA SER A 9 -33.37 -8.29 42.30
C SER A 9 -32.48 -7.26 43.02
N TYR A 10 -32.76 -6.96 44.30
CA TYR A 10 -31.86 -7.23 45.46
C TYR A 10 -32.33 -6.59 46.78
N VAL A 11 -31.80 -7.15 47.88
CA VAL A 11 -31.62 -6.66 49.27
C VAL A 11 -32.60 -7.22 50.32
N GLY A 12 -32.01 -7.96 51.28
CA GLY A 12 -32.65 -8.66 52.40
C GLY A 12 -32.83 -7.82 53.67
N PRO A 13 -33.04 -8.45 54.84
CA PRO A 13 -32.69 -7.79 56.11
C PRO A 13 -32.24 -8.73 57.24
N PHE A 14 -31.83 -8.11 58.36
CA PHE A 14 -31.83 -8.51 59.79
C PHE A 14 -30.45 -8.29 60.45
N PHE A 15 -30.23 -7.30 61.33
CA PHE A 15 -30.79 -6.94 62.65
C PHE A 15 -29.73 -7.25 63.73
N GLN A 16 -29.32 -6.25 64.51
CA GLN A 16 -29.46 -6.29 65.97
C GLN A 16 -29.11 -4.93 66.61
N LEU A 17 -30.02 -4.51 67.48
CA LEU A 17 -30.04 -3.35 68.38
C LEU A 17 -29.64 -3.80 69.79
N SER A 18 -29.14 -2.86 70.60
CA SER A 18 -29.32 -2.73 72.07
C SER A 18 -28.25 -1.79 72.63
N ASP A 19 -28.42 -0.93 73.64
CA ASP A 19 -29.52 -0.16 74.24
C ASP A 19 -28.85 0.79 75.28
N GLY A 20 -29.26 2.07 75.28
CA GLY A 20 -29.10 3.24 76.22
C GLY A 20 -28.20 3.25 77.49
N PRO A 21 -28.39 4.22 78.44
CA PRO A 21 -29.20 5.47 78.39
C PRO A 21 -28.58 6.72 79.13
N PHE A 22 -29.37 7.82 79.22
CA PHE A 22 -29.35 8.98 80.17
C PHE A 22 -28.66 10.36 79.86
N ASN A 23 -29.45 11.28 79.24
CA ASN A 23 -29.94 12.64 79.62
C ASN A 23 -29.30 13.48 80.79
N PRO A 24 -29.61 14.80 80.97
CA PRO A 24 -29.51 16.04 80.16
C PRO A 24 -28.85 17.24 80.93
N LEU A 25 -28.73 18.46 80.33
CA LEU A 25 -29.12 19.79 80.89
C LEU A 25 -28.65 21.02 80.03
N ALA A 26 -29.63 21.85 79.65
CA ALA A 26 -29.70 23.33 79.60
C ALA A 26 -28.80 24.25 78.68
N GLY A 27 -29.42 24.72 77.57
CA GLY A 27 -29.59 26.14 77.15
C GLY A 27 -28.47 26.90 76.37
N PRO A 28 -28.76 28.03 75.67
CA PRO A 28 -30.02 28.50 75.06
C PRO A 28 -29.88 28.88 73.56
N SER A 29 -31.04 29.26 73.01
CA SER A 29 -31.40 29.59 71.64
C SER A 29 -30.66 30.78 71.01
N LEU A 30 -30.23 30.61 69.76
CA LEU A 30 -29.89 31.72 68.85
C LEU A 30 -30.90 31.74 67.69
N ILE A 31 -31.79 32.71 67.78
CA ILE A 31 -32.68 33.15 66.71
C ILE A 31 -31.82 33.85 65.67
N LEU A 32 -31.77 33.31 64.44
CA LEU A 32 -31.33 34.07 63.28
C LEU A 32 -32.50 34.22 62.31
N SER A 33 -32.92 35.47 62.21
CA SER A 33 -33.95 35.99 61.32
C SER A 33 -33.64 35.71 59.85
N TRP A 34 -34.68 35.33 59.12
CA TRP A 34 -34.67 35.25 57.66
C TRP A 34 -34.83 36.65 57.06
N PRO A 35 -33.96 37.07 56.11
CA PRO A 35 -34.24 38.24 55.28
C PRO A 35 -35.16 37.91 54.11
N ASP A 36 -35.94 38.93 53.75
CA ASP A 36 -37.05 38.97 52.82
C ASP A 36 -36.82 38.45 51.38
N ALA A 37 -37.95 38.07 50.78
CA ALA A 37 -38.16 37.50 49.45
C ALA A 37 -37.84 38.43 48.25
N ARG A 38 -36.70 39.12 48.23
CA ARG A 38 -36.22 39.96 47.10
C ARG A 38 -34.80 39.66 46.60
N GLN A 39 -34.27 38.45 46.83
CA GLN A 39 -32.96 38.03 46.28
C GLN A 39 -32.97 36.72 45.48
N ARG A 40 -34.12 36.30 44.94
CA ARG A 40 -34.20 35.11 44.05
C ARG A 40 -34.10 35.41 42.54
N ALA A 41 -33.84 36.66 42.14
CA ALA A 41 -33.83 37.05 40.72
C ALA A 41 -32.44 37.31 40.10
N TYR A 42 -31.34 37.30 40.89
CA TYR A 42 -29.99 37.62 40.35
C TYR A 42 -28.96 36.48 40.45
N GLY A 43 -29.32 35.34 41.05
CA GLY A 43 -28.47 34.13 41.09
C GLY A 43 -28.73 33.12 39.95
N ALA A 44 -29.93 33.14 39.37
CA ALA A 44 -30.32 32.18 38.33
C ALA A 44 -29.87 32.60 36.91
N LEU A 45 -29.55 33.87 36.67
CA LEU A 45 -29.06 34.33 35.36
C LEU A 45 -27.52 34.24 35.20
N ARG A 46 -26.74 34.10 36.28
CA ARG A 46 -25.28 33.94 36.17
C ARG A 46 -24.82 32.51 35.90
N PHE A 47 -25.59 31.50 36.30
CA PHE A 47 -25.25 30.10 36.00
C PHE A 47 -25.74 29.62 34.63
N ILE A 48 -26.78 30.25 34.07
CA ILE A 48 -27.21 29.97 32.69
C ILE A 48 -26.25 30.63 31.68
N ALA A 49 -25.69 31.81 32.00
CA ALA A 49 -24.70 32.47 31.14
C ALA A 49 -23.33 31.77 31.14
N LEU A 50 -22.85 31.27 32.30
CA LEU A 50 -21.56 30.53 32.37
C LEU A 50 -21.67 29.07 31.92
N GLY A 51 -22.80 28.39 32.16
CA GLY A 51 -23.06 27.04 31.65
C GLY A 51 -23.30 27.02 30.14
N GLY A 52 -23.98 28.04 29.60
CA GLY A 52 -24.17 28.21 28.16
C GLY A 52 -22.89 28.53 27.40
N LEU A 53 -21.99 29.33 27.98
CA LEU A 53 -20.70 29.64 27.36
C LEU A 53 -19.73 28.44 27.39
N ALA A 54 -19.77 27.62 28.45
CA ALA A 54 -18.96 26.40 28.53
C ALA A 54 -19.44 25.29 27.58
N LEU A 55 -20.75 25.15 27.35
CA LEU A 55 -21.27 24.24 26.32
C LEU A 55 -21.08 24.76 24.89
N ALA A 56 -21.08 26.09 24.68
CA ALA A 56 -20.76 26.69 23.39
C ALA A 56 -19.26 26.61 23.05
N LEU A 57 -18.37 26.58 24.05
CA LEU A 57 -16.93 26.40 23.84
C LEU A 57 -16.51 24.94 23.57
N ILE A 58 -17.30 23.95 24.00
CA ILE A 58 -17.08 22.54 23.62
C ILE A 58 -17.59 22.26 22.19
N ALA A 59 -18.53 23.06 21.68
CA ALA A 59 -19.02 22.95 20.30
C ALA A 59 -18.09 23.57 19.24
N ILE A 60 -17.00 24.26 19.62
CA ILE A 60 -16.03 24.87 18.69
C ILE A 60 -14.71 24.08 18.61
N GLN A 61 -14.52 23.04 19.43
CA GLN A 61 -13.35 22.13 19.33
C GLN A 61 -13.56 20.97 18.32
N GLY A 62 -14.56 21.07 17.43
CA GLY A 62 -14.96 20.01 16.51
C GLY A 62 -14.52 20.15 15.05
N CYS A 63 -13.66 21.10 14.70
CA CYS A 63 -13.20 21.31 13.32
C CYS A 63 -11.79 20.75 13.07
N SER A 64 -11.60 19.45 13.24
CA SER A 64 -10.50 18.73 12.59
C SER A 64 -10.85 17.25 12.49
N ALA A 65 -11.82 16.94 11.64
CA ALA A 65 -12.13 15.56 11.26
C ALA A 65 -12.45 15.52 9.77
N VAL A 66 -11.44 15.77 8.93
CA VAL A 66 -11.51 15.41 7.51
C VAL A 66 -11.32 13.90 7.42
N SER A 67 -12.40 13.15 7.71
CA SER A 67 -12.48 11.72 7.40
C SER A 67 -13.01 11.54 5.98
N ARG A 68 -12.78 10.37 5.36
CA ARG A 68 -13.17 9.93 3.99
C ARG A 68 -14.34 10.65 3.30
N GLY A 69 -15.37 11.04 4.05
CA GLY A 69 -16.50 11.82 3.57
C GLY A 69 -16.13 13.10 2.80
N SER A 70 -15.00 13.75 3.06
CA SER A 70 -14.62 14.97 2.33
C SER A 70 -14.13 14.69 0.90
N VAL A 71 -13.22 13.71 0.69
CA VAL A 71 -12.67 13.41 -0.65
C VAL A 71 -13.73 12.74 -1.53
N GLU A 72 -14.55 11.86 -0.97
CA GLU A 72 -15.62 11.15 -1.68
C GLU A 72 -16.79 12.09 -2.04
N ALA A 73 -17.18 13.01 -1.13
CA ALA A 73 -18.16 14.06 -1.45
C ALA A 73 -17.65 15.01 -2.54
N ILE A 74 -16.34 15.28 -2.59
CA ILE A 74 -15.73 16.07 -3.66
C ILE A 74 -15.77 15.30 -4.99
N ARG A 75 -15.43 14.00 -5.01
CA ARG A 75 -15.50 13.15 -6.21
C ARG A 75 -16.89 13.13 -6.85
N LEU A 76 -17.94 13.11 -6.02
CA LEU A 76 -19.34 13.14 -6.44
C LEU A 76 -19.83 14.51 -6.95
N SER A 77 -19.10 15.59 -6.63
CA SER A 77 -19.51 16.97 -6.99
C SER A 77 -19.01 17.43 -8.36
N ILE A 78 -18.05 16.72 -8.96
CA ILE A 78 -17.43 17.07 -10.24
C ILE A 78 -18.06 16.19 -11.33
N HIS A 79 -19.24 16.57 -11.84
CA HIS A 79 -19.85 15.92 -13.00
C HIS A 79 -19.61 16.76 -14.27
N GLY A 80 -19.01 16.16 -15.32
CA GLY A 80 -18.94 16.79 -16.65
C GLY A 80 -18.03 16.08 -17.66
N GLU A 81 -18.59 15.67 -18.80
CA GLU A 81 -17.83 15.30 -20.00
C GLU A 81 -17.17 16.55 -20.62
N SER A 82 -15.89 16.43 -21.01
CA SER A 82 -15.00 17.46 -21.55
C SER A 82 -14.58 18.56 -20.55
N VAL A 83 -13.42 18.37 -19.94
CA VAL A 83 -12.84 19.31 -18.98
C VAL A 83 -11.94 20.30 -19.72
N HIS A 84 -12.52 21.36 -20.26
CA HIS A 84 -11.77 22.59 -20.48
C HIS A 84 -11.90 23.43 -19.19
N PRO A 85 -10.92 23.38 -18.26
CA PRO A 85 -11.00 24.15 -17.04
C PRO A 85 -11.01 25.64 -17.40
N THR A 86 -12.09 26.35 -17.07
CA THR A 86 -12.10 27.81 -17.11
C THR A 86 -11.53 28.36 -15.81
N ALA A 87 -10.97 29.57 -15.85
CA ALA A 87 -10.48 30.25 -14.65
C ALA A 87 -11.56 30.36 -13.57
N GLU A 88 -12.81 30.63 -13.99
CA GLU A 88 -13.99 30.71 -13.12
C GLU A 88 -14.31 29.37 -12.45
N PHE A 89 -14.29 28.26 -13.20
CA PHE A 89 -14.53 26.92 -12.66
C PHE A 89 -13.47 26.53 -11.61
N VAL A 90 -12.20 26.80 -11.90
CA VAL A 90 -11.09 26.49 -10.97
C VAL A 90 -11.17 27.36 -9.72
N ALA A 91 -11.47 28.65 -9.87
CA ALA A 91 -11.59 29.61 -8.76
C ALA A 91 -12.80 29.32 -7.86
N ALA A 92 -13.88 28.75 -8.39
CA ALA A 92 -15.09 28.42 -7.64
C ALA A 92 -14.90 27.30 -6.61
N SER A 93 -13.84 26.48 -6.75
CA SER A 93 -13.53 25.40 -5.83
C SER A 93 -12.39 25.82 -4.89
N PRO A 94 -12.52 25.67 -3.56
CA PRO A 94 -11.49 26.05 -2.59
C PRO A 94 -10.27 25.12 -2.60
N TYR A 95 -10.32 24.01 -3.33
CA TYR A 95 -9.31 22.97 -3.31
C TYR A 95 -8.19 23.21 -4.32
N TYR A 96 -6.99 22.77 -3.96
CA TYR A 96 -5.85 22.73 -4.87
C TYR A 96 -6.12 21.74 -6.01
N GLN A 97 -5.80 22.15 -7.22
CA GLN A 97 -6.20 21.48 -8.46
C GLN A 97 -5.03 21.31 -9.42
N LEU A 98 -4.94 20.12 -9.98
CA LEU A 98 -3.95 19.73 -10.98
C LEU A 98 -4.66 19.14 -12.18
N GLN A 99 -4.43 19.67 -13.38
CA GLN A 99 -4.87 19.00 -14.60
C GLN A 99 -3.89 17.90 -14.98
N ALA A 100 -4.40 16.72 -15.31
CA ALA A 100 -3.63 15.60 -15.81
C ALA A 100 -4.15 15.19 -17.19
N ASN A 101 -3.26 15.20 -18.19
CA ASN A 101 -3.54 14.78 -19.56
C ASN A 101 -2.68 13.55 -19.87
N GLY A 102 -3.33 12.42 -20.16
CA GLY A 102 -2.67 11.15 -20.48
C GLY A 102 -3.27 10.48 -21.71
N PRO A 103 -2.79 9.28 -22.08
CA PRO A 103 -3.28 8.55 -23.24
C PRO A 103 -4.77 8.17 -23.15
N GLN A 104 -5.31 8.11 -21.93
CA GLN A 104 -6.71 7.75 -21.68
C GLN A 104 -7.67 8.94 -21.65
N GLY A 105 -7.16 10.17 -21.71
CA GLY A 105 -7.97 11.37 -21.63
C GLY A 105 -7.39 12.41 -20.68
N GLN A 106 -8.25 13.33 -20.27
CA GLN A 106 -7.91 14.49 -19.44
C GLN A 106 -8.78 14.50 -18.19
N ALA A 107 -8.19 14.86 -17.05
CA ALA A 107 -8.90 14.95 -15.78
C ALA A 107 -8.37 16.12 -14.93
N ILE A 108 -9.23 16.69 -14.10
CA ILE A 108 -8.80 17.52 -12.97
C ILE A 108 -8.68 16.62 -11.75
N LEU A 109 -7.52 16.67 -11.12
CA LEU A 109 -7.20 15.98 -9.88
C LEU A 109 -7.23 16.98 -8.73
N ILE A 110 -7.73 16.53 -7.58
CA ILE A 110 -7.83 17.33 -6.36
C ILE A 110 -6.78 16.87 -5.35
N LEU A 111 -6.11 17.81 -4.69
CA LEU A 111 -5.19 17.46 -3.62
C LEU A 111 -5.95 16.88 -2.42
N GLY A 112 -5.79 15.58 -2.20
CA GLY A 112 -6.43 14.87 -1.08
C GLY A 112 -5.48 14.55 0.06
N LYS A 113 -4.16 14.50 -0.21
CA LYS A 113 -3.16 14.09 0.78
C LYS A 113 -1.88 14.92 0.70
N VAL A 114 -1.37 15.33 1.86
CA VAL A 114 -0.04 15.94 2.03
C VAL A 114 0.67 15.22 3.16
N GLN A 115 1.84 14.63 2.89
CA GLN A 115 2.63 13.93 3.90
C GLN A 115 4.12 13.98 3.54
N ASP A 116 4.97 14.57 4.39
CA ASP A 116 6.43 14.64 4.19
C ASP A 116 6.83 15.14 2.78
N GLY A 117 6.18 16.21 2.31
CA GLY A 117 6.38 16.80 0.97
C GLY A 117 5.86 15.95 -0.20
N LEU A 118 5.22 14.80 0.07
CA LEU A 118 4.47 14.02 -0.91
C LEU A 118 3.05 14.58 -1.03
N LEU A 119 2.64 14.90 -2.26
CA LEU A 119 1.30 15.37 -2.59
C LEU A 119 0.54 14.26 -3.33
N GLY A 120 -0.61 13.83 -2.81
CA GLY A 120 -1.51 12.87 -3.44
C GLY A 120 -2.68 13.58 -4.12
N TRP A 121 -2.72 13.52 -5.45
CA TRP A 121 -3.73 14.13 -6.30
C TRP A 121 -4.72 13.06 -6.78
N TYR A 122 -5.97 13.18 -6.36
CA TYR A 122 -7.03 12.18 -6.56
C TYR A 122 -7.92 12.60 -7.73
N GLY A 123 -8.15 11.67 -8.66
CA GLY A 123 -9.07 11.86 -9.78
C GLY A 123 -10.50 11.46 -9.45
N GLN A 124 -11.36 11.53 -10.47
CA GLN A 124 -12.73 11.00 -10.40
C GLN A 124 -12.81 9.48 -10.53
N GLY A 125 -11.78 8.84 -11.09
CA GLY A 125 -11.64 7.40 -11.17
C GLY A 125 -10.93 6.84 -9.94
N ASP A 126 -10.31 5.69 -10.13
CA ASP A 126 -9.44 5.08 -9.12
C ASP A 126 -7.99 5.62 -9.25
N ASP A 127 -7.83 6.65 -10.09
CA ASP A 127 -6.56 7.23 -10.47
C ASP A 127 -6.05 8.20 -9.40
N ILE A 128 -4.81 7.97 -8.97
CA ILE A 128 -4.10 8.86 -8.05
C ILE A 128 -2.70 9.11 -8.60
N VAL A 129 -2.30 10.38 -8.60
CA VAL A 129 -0.95 10.81 -8.95
C VAL A 129 -0.27 11.34 -7.70
N PHE A 130 0.88 10.76 -7.36
CA PHE A 130 1.72 11.24 -6.27
C PHE A 130 2.89 12.03 -6.82
N THR A 131 3.06 13.25 -6.32
CA THR A 131 4.15 14.14 -6.74
C THR A 131 4.96 14.62 -5.55
N ARG A 132 6.23 14.93 -5.79
CA ARG A 132 7.11 15.64 -4.86
C ARG A 132 7.90 16.67 -5.65
N LYS A 133 7.84 17.95 -5.27
CA LYS A 133 8.53 19.04 -5.97
C LYS A 133 8.27 19.02 -7.51
N GLY A 134 7.04 18.71 -7.92
CA GLY A 134 6.62 18.60 -9.32
C GLY A 134 7.05 17.32 -10.08
N LEU A 135 7.89 16.47 -9.49
CA LEU A 135 8.22 15.15 -10.02
C LEU A 135 7.11 14.15 -9.70
N VAL A 136 6.66 13.35 -10.68
CA VAL A 136 5.78 12.21 -10.40
C VAL A 136 6.61 11.10 -9.78
N VAL A 137 6.24 10.70 -8.55
CA VAL A 137 6.98 9.67 -7.81
C VAL A 137 6.24 8.35 -7.69
N ARG A 138 4.91 8.37 -7.85
CA ARG A 138 4.07 7.17 -7.89
C ARG A 138 2.75 7.47 -8.57
N THR A 139 2.16 6.48 -9.21
CA THR A 139 0.77 6.52 -9.68
C THR A 139 0.04 5.23 -9.29
N THR A 140 -1.28 5.31 -9.18
CA THR A 140 -2.18 4.19 -8.91
C THR A 140 -3.44 4.36 -9.75
N GLY A 141 -4.11 3.28 -10.13
CA GLY A 141 -5.38 3.31 -10.87
C GLY A 141 -5.25 3.29 -12.41
N PHE A 142 -4.09 3.68 -12.94
CA PHE A 142 -3.86 3.71 -14.38
C PHE A 142 -3.57 2.30 -14.96
N PRO A 143 -3.73 2.07 -16.28
CA PRO A 143 -3.33 0.81 -16.93
C PRO A 143 -1.84 0.51 -16.83
N GLN A 144 -1.03 1.55 -16.68
CA GLN A 144 0.42 1.49 -16.51
C GLN A 144 0.78 2.50 -15.42
N ASN A 145 1.47 2.04 -14.38
CA ASN A 145 1.81 2.87 -13.23
C ASN A 145 3.30 2.94 -12.98
N LEU A 146 3.73 4.07 -12.45
CA LEU A 146 4.97 4.19 -11.71
C LEU A 146 4.72 3.70 -10.28
N SER A 147 5.22 2.53 -9.92
CA SER A 147 5.06 2.00 -8.55
C SER A 147 6.06 2.62 -7.59
N SER A 148 7.26 2.95 -8.07
CA SER A 148 8.31 3.61 -7.30
C SER A 148 9.31 4.29 -8.24
N THR A 149 9.84 5.42 -7.82
CA THR A 149 11.06 6.03 -8.37
C THR A 149 11.95 6.44 -7.22
N VAL A 150 13.21 6.02 -7.26
CA VAL A 150 14.21 6.31 -6.22
C VAL A 150 15.40 6.97 -6.89
N PRO A 151 15.79 8.19 -6.48
CA PRO A 151 16.98 8.83 -7.02
C PRO A 151 18.25 8.07 -6.63
N GLY A 152 19.31 8.27 -7.41
CA GLY A 152 20.65 7.83 -7.05
C GLY A 152 21.27 8.71 -5.96
N ALA A 153 22.59 8.83 -5.98
CA ALA A 153 23.33 9.66 -5.01
C ALA A 153 23.01 11.16 -5.09
N VAL A 154 22.49 11.63 -6.23
CA VAL A 154 22.15 13.04 -6.49
C VAL A 154 20.75 13.08 -7.11
N ASP A 155 19.89 13.94 -6.57
CA ASP A 155 18.60 14.28 -7.18
C ASP A 155 18.56 15.79 -7.50
N PRO A 156 18.60 16.22 -8.77
CA PRO A 156 18.57 17.65 -9.10
C PRO A 156 17.25 18.33 -8.71
N PHE A 157 16.20 17.55 -8.41
CA PHE A 157 14.93 18.09 -7.94
C PHE A 157 14.99 18.52 -6.48
N ASP A 158 16.00 18.10 -5.72
CA ASP A 158 16.04 18.39 -4.29
C ASP A 158 16.36 19.85 -3.97
N GLU A 159 17.36 20.42 -4.65
CA GLU A 159 17.74 21.83 -4.53
C GLU A 159 16.90 22.76 -5.42
N GLY A 160 16.16 22.18 -6.38
CA GLY A 160 15.33 22.91 -7.34
C GLY A 160 15.98 23.06 -8.72
N LEU A 161 15.17 22.87 -9.77
CA LEU A 161 15.68 22.83 -11.15
C LEU A 161 16.23 24.17 -11.64
N GLN A 162 15.77 25.30 -11.10
CA GLN A 162 16.25 26.65 -11.41
C GLN A 162 17.76 26.84 -11.19
N HIS A 163 18.37 26.04 -10.32
CA HIS A 163 19.81 26.07 -10.07
C HIS A 163 20.64 25.23 -11.05
N VAL A 164 19.98 24.42 -11.90
CA VAL A 164 20.66 23.61 -12.93
C VAL A 164 21.00 24.48 -14.14
N THR A 165 22.24 24.97 -14.19
CA THR A 165 22.71 25.90 -15.25
C THR A 165 23.41 25.21 -16.42
N SER A 166 23.81 23.95 -16.25
CA SER A 166 24.44 23.10 -17.27
C SER A 166 23.83 21.70 -17.26
N PRO A 167 24.01 20.88 -18.32
CA PRO A 167 23.56 19.49 -18.31
C PRO A 167 24.10 18.71 -17.10
N THR A 168 23.21 18.04 -16.38
CA THR A 168 23.52 17.25 -15.17
C THR A 168 23.08 15.80 -15.36
N THR A 169 23.98 14.87 -15.05
CA THR A 169 23.70 13.42 -15.14
C THR A 169 23.47 12.81 -13.76
N TYR A 170 22.51 11.91 -13.66
CA TYR A 170 22.20 11.15 -12.44
C TYR A 170 21.48 9.85 -12.80
N THR A 171 21.26 9.00 -11.82
CA THR A 171 20.53 7.74 -11.99
C THR A 171 19.19 7.78 -11.27
N ARG A 172 18.22 7.03 -11.77
CA ARG A 172 16.99 6.70 -11.04
C ARG A 172 16.73 5.20 -11.13
N THR A 173 16.28 4.60 -10.04
CA THR A 173 15.74 3.24 -10.07
C THR A 173 14.22 3.34 -10.09
N VAL A 174 13.59 2.71 -11.08
CA VAL A 174 12.13 2.76 -11.27
C VAL A 174 11.51 1.38 -11.24
N ASP A 175 10.29 1.34 -10.74
CA ASP A 175 9.42 0.18 -10.77
C ASP A 175 8.13 0.52 -11.50
N TRP A 176 7.69 -0.36 -12.38
CA TRP A 176 6.45 -0.23 -13.12
C TRP A 176 5.50 -1.39 -12.86
N SER A 177 4.21 -1.07 -12.79
CA SER A 177 3.13 -2.05 -12.81
C SER A 177 2.19 -1.78 -13.98
N PRO A 178 1.44 -2.79 -14.48
CA PRO A 178 1.54 -4.20 -14.12
C PRO A 178 2.82 -4.86 -14.66
N GLY A 179 2.98 -6.15 -14.37
CA GLY A 179 4.03 -7.00 -14.95
C GLY A 179 5.31 -7.12 -14.13
N TYR A 180 5.31 -6.73 -12.86
CA TYR A 180 6.42 -6.97 -11.92
C TYR A 180 7.77 -6.40 -12.39
N ARG A 181 7.73 -5.28 -13.13
CA ARG A 181 8.91 -4.65 -13.75
C ARG A 181 9.61 -3.77 -12.73
N GLY A 182 10.33 -4.38 -11.80
CA GLY A 182 11.03 -3.68 -10.72
C GLY A 182 12.54 -3.55 -10.91
N GLY A 183 13.15 -2.60 -10.20
CA GLY A 183 14.60 -2.45 -10.07
C GLY A 183 15.29 -1.91 -11.33
N ILE A 184 14.57 -1.20 -12.20
CA ILE A 184 15.08 -0.76 -13.49
C ILE A 184 15.93 0.50 -13.29
N VAL A 185 17.24 0.37 -13.50
CA VAL A 185 18.15 1.52 -13.42
C VAL A 185 18.09 2.30 -14.74
N MET A 186 17.75 3.59 -14.62
CA MET A 186 17.69 4.55 -15.71
C MET A 186 18.80 5.59 -15.53
N GLN A 187 19.57 5.80 -16.58
CA GLN A 187 20.51 6.91 -16.68
C GLN A 187 19.78 8.15 -17.19
N ALA A 188 19.86 9.23 -16.42
CA ALA A 188 19.22 10.50 -16.71
C ALA A 188 20.26 11.56 -17.11
N THR A 189 19.89 12.41 -18.07
CA THR A 189 20.58 13.66 -18.36
C THR A 189 19.55 14.78 -18.40
N LEU A 190 19.61 15.68 -17.41
CA LEU A 190 18.76 16.85 -17.32
C LEU A 190 19.48 18.05 -17.92
N SER A 191 18.90 18.67 -18.93
CA SER A 191 19.47 19.82 -19.63
C SER A 191 18.55 21.04 -19.52
N PRO A 192 19.07 22.21 -19.11
CA PRO A 192 18.29 23.43 -19.15
C PRO A 192 18.09 23.89 -20.60
N GLY A 193 16.87 24.27 -20.93
CA GLY A 193 16.45 24.86 -22.20
C GLY A 193 16.24 26.38 -22.11
N GLY A 194 15.56 26.91 -23.12
CA GLY A 194 15.16 28.31 -23.20
C GLY A 194 13.94 28.65 -22.35
N SER A 195 13.64 29.94 -22.27
CA SER A 195 12.40 30.45 -21.68
C SER A 195 11.25 30.38 -22.69
N GLU A 196 10.07 30.03 -22.19
CA GLU A 196 8.83 29.83 -22.96
C GLU A 196 7.67 30.46 -22.20
N ASP A 197 6.76 31.08 -22.94
CA ASP A 197 5.53 31.67 -22.41
C ASP A 197 4.43 30.61 -22.40
N ILE A 198 4.00 30.21 -21.22
CA ILE A 198 2.97 29.19 -21.03
C ILE A 198 1.73 29.85 -20.44
N GLU A 199 0.63 29.84 -21.20
CA GLU A 199 -0.65 30.36 -20.73
C GLU A 199 -1.40 29.28 -19.94
N ILE A 200 -1.79 29.60 -18.71
CA ILE A 200 -2.59 28.76 -17.82
C ILE A 200 -3.75 29.60 -17.32
N LEU A 201 -4.99 29.20 -17.63
CA LEU A 201 -6.21 29.89 -17.21
C LEU A 201 -6.22 31.40 -17.53
N GLY A 202 -5.68 31.80 -18.69
CA GLY A 202 -5.59 33.20 -19.12
C GLY A 202 -4.43 34.00 -18.50
N THR A 203 -3.61 33.38 -17.64
CA THR A 203 -2.39 33.98 -17.10
C THR A 203 -1.18 33.45 -17.86
N VAL A 204 -0.34 34.34 -18.38
CA VAL A 204 0.91 33.96 -19.05
C VAL A 204 2.03 33.83 -18.01
N HIS A 205 2.68 32.67 -17.98
CA HIS A 205 3.83 32.39 -17.14
C HIS A 205 5.10 32.34 -17.99
N HIS A 206 6.11 33.10 -17.62
CA HIS A 206 7.43 33.10 -18.26
C HIS A 206 8.32 32.02 -17.63
N LEU A 207 8.34 30.83 -18.22
CA LEU A 207 8.93 29.64 -17.61
C LEU A 207 10.17 29.17 -18.35
N ARG A 208 11.16 28.64 -17.63
CA ARG A 208 12.30 27.96 -18.25
C ARG A 208 12.00 26.48 -18.43
N ARG A 209 12.18 25.96 -19.65
CA ARG A 209 12.01 24.53 -19.91
C ARG A 209 13.28 23.75 -19.55
N TYR A 210 13.11 22.57 -18.96
CA TYR A 210 14.16 21.59 -18.73
C TYR A 210 13.78 20.27 -19.39
N ASP A 211 14.70 19.67 -20.15
CA ASP A 211 14.52 18.35 -20.76
C ASP A 211 15.33 17.31 -19.98
N GLU A 212 14.66 16.29 -19.45
CA GLU A 212 15.30 15.13 -18.83
C GLU A 212 15.22 13.95 -19.79
N ARG A 213 16.37 13.55 -20.34
CA ARG A 213 16.47 12.33 -21.15
C ARG A 213 16.82 11.15 -20.26
N LEU A 214 15.96 10.14 -20.23
CA LEU A 214 16.13 8.90 -19.49
C LEU A 214 16.42 7.75 -20.47
N SER A 215 17.37 6.88 -20.14
CA SER A 215 17.71 5.69 -20.93
C SER A 215 18.12 4.51 -20.05
N GLY A 216 17.70 3.30 -20.39
CA GLY A 216 18.02 2.08 -19.64
C GLY A 216 17.38 0.83 -20.26
N ALA A 217 17.35 -0.26 -19.50
CA ALA A 217 16.80 -1.55 -19.97
C ALA A 217 15.31 -1.48 -20.36
N GLY A 218 14.57 -0.49 -19.82
CA GLY A 218 13.16 -0.24 -20.14
C GLY A 218 12.91 0.67 -21.35
N GLY A 219 13.96 1.08 -22.07
CA GLY A 219 13.87 1.97 -23.23
C GLY A 219 14.44 3.36 -22.96
N SER A 220 14.08 4.32 -23.82
CA SER A 220 14.48 5.72 -23.69
C SER A 220 13.29 6.65 -23.85
N PHE A 221 13.22 7.67 -23.02
CA PHE A 221 12.14 8.64 -23.03
C PHE A 221 12.64 10.02 -22.58
N THR A 222 11.87 11.06 -22.85
CA THR A 222 12.23 12.44 -22.51
C THR A 222 11.10 13.09 -21.76
N ASN A 223 11.36 13.41 -20.49
CA ASN A 223 10.47 14.22 -19.68
C ASN A 223 10.79 15.70 -19.90
N ARG A 224 9.79 16.55 -19.70
CA ARG A 224 9.90 18.00 -19.82
C ARG A 224 9.29 18.68 -18.62
N TYR A 225 9.93 19.74 -18.15
CA TYR A 225 9.51 20.51 -16.98
C TYR A 225 9.57 21.99 -17.33
N TRP A 226 8.49 22.73 -17.06
CA TRP A 226 8.44 24.18 -17.21
C TRP A 226 8.45 24.79 -15.82
N VAL A 227 9.56 25.44 -15.51
CA VAL A 227 9.98 25.81 -14.16
C VAL A 227 10.01 27.33 -14.07
N ASP A 228 9.43 27.87 -13.01
CA ASP A 228 9.54 29.28 -12.69
C ASP A 228 11.01 29.62 -12.34
N PRO A 229 11.67 30.54 -13.08
CA PRO A 229 13.06 30.89 -12.81
C PRO A 229 13.29 31.57 -11.45
N ALA A 230 12.25 32.13 -10.82
CA ALA A 230 12.38 32.87 -9.58
C ALA A 230 12.43 31.97 -8.34
N ASP A 231 11.60 30.92 -8.31
CA ASP A 231 11.42 30.07 -7.12
C ASP A 231 11.59 28.56 -7.38
N GLY A 232 11.72 28.14 -8.64
CA GLY A 232 11.84 26.73 -9.00
C GLY A 232 10.54 25.96 -9.11
N PHE A 233 9.39 26.63 -8.97
CA PHE A 233 8.10 25.96 -9.02
C PHE A 233 7.81 25.38 -10.41
N ILE A 234 7.40 24.11 -10.46
CA ILE A 234 7.08 23.43 -11.72
C ILE A 234 5.60 23.61 -12.03
N TRP A 235 5.28 24.62 -12.85
CA TRP A 235 3.92 24.94 -13.30
C TRP A 235 3.35 23.90 -14.25
N LYS A 236 4.21 23.33 -15.11
CA LYS A 236 3.82 22.31 -16.08
C LYS A 236 4.91 21.26 -16.20
N SER A 237 4.51 20.01 -16.41
CA SER A 237 5.44 18.94 -16.75
C SER A 237 4.81 17.94 -17.71
N ARG A 238 5.64 17.23 -18.47
CA ARG A 238 5.25 16.04 -19.23
C ARG A 238 6.23 14.93 -18.91
N GLN A 239 5.77 13.88 -18.24
CA GLN A 239 6.61 12.85 -17.64
C GLN A 239 6.13 11.47 -18.04
N TYR A 240 7.03 10.52 -18.29
CA TYR A 240 6.64 9.13 -18.52
C TYR A 240 6.58 8.38 -17.18
N VAL A 241 5.37 7.92 -16.82
CA VAL A 241 5.18 7.10 -15.60
C VAL A 241 5.46 5.62 -15.88
N ALA A 242 5.41 5.22 -17.14
CA ALA A 242 5.84 3.92 -17.65
C ALA A 242 6.21 4.05 -19.14
N PRO A 243 6.92 3.06 -19.74
CA PRO A 243 7.18 3.03 -21.18
C PRO A 243 5.88 3.17 -21.98
N GLY A 244 5.82 4.16 -22.87
CA GLY A 244 4.64 4.44 -23.69
C GLY A 244 3.50 5.17 -22.98
N PHE A 245 3.64 5.56 -21.71
CA PHE A 245 2.60 6.24 -20.94
C PHE A 245 3.07 7.61 -20.43
N PRO A 246 3.01 8.67 -21.28
CA PRO A 246 3.30 10.03 -20.86
C PRO A 246 2.09 10.64 -20.13
N LEU A 247 2.36 11.34 -19.04
CA LEU A 247 1.39 12.13 -18.29
C LEU A 247 1.86 13.59 -18.30
N GLU A 248 1.03 14.47 -18.84
CA GLU A 248 1.21 15.92 -18.74
C GLU A 248 0.44 16.44 -17.53
N LEU A 249 1.09 17.20 -16.68
CA LEU A 249 0.54 17.78 -15.47
C LEU A 249 0.62 19.30 -15.55
N ILE A 250 -0.49 20.00 -15.29
CA ILE A 250 -0.57 21.47 -15.29
C ILE A 250 -1.17 21.94 -13.96
N GLN A 251 -0.44 22.78 -13.25
CA GLN A 251 -0.88 23.36 -11.97
C GLN A 251 -1.97 24.40 -12.24
N LEU A 252 -3.22 24.08 -11.89
CA LEU A 252 -4.35 25.00 -12.05
C LEU A 252 -4.52 25.89 -10.81
N ARG A 253 -4.42 25.27 -9.63
CA ARG A 253 -4.42 25.95 -8.34
C ARG A 253 -3.35 25.30 -7.45
N PRO A 254 -2.12 25.85 -7.45
CA PRO A 254 -0.96 25.19 -6.84
C PRO A 254 -1.03 25.18 -5.31
N TYR A 255 -0.47 24.13 -4.71
CA TYR A 255 -0.22 24.06 -3.27
C TYR A 255 1.13 24.70 -2.96
N THR A 256 1.13 25.78 -2.19
CA THR A 256 2.34 26.55 -1.80
C THR A 256 2.64 26.48 -0.29
N GLY A 257 1.94 25.62 0.45
CA GLY A 257 1.98 25.57 1.91
C GLY A 257 3.26 24.95 2.50
N SER A 258 3.71 25.51 3.63
CA SER A 258 4.57 24.84 4.60
C SER A 258 3.68 24.11 5.62
N ALA A 259 3.73 22.78 5.61
CA ALA A 259 3.20 21.84 6.62
C ALA A 259 2.22 22.41 7.67
N ASP A 260 1.02 22.79 7.27
CA ASP A 260 -0.15 22.75 8.16
C ASP A 260 -1.03 21.59 7.70
N GLN A 261 -1.02 20.57 8.54
CA GLN A 261 -1.48 19.21 8.33
C GLN A 261 -2.98 19.14 8.61
N PRO A 262 -3.82 18.53 7.74
CA PRO A 262 -4.94 17.75 8.26
C PRO A 262 -4.34 16.42 8.69
N ASP A 263 -3.92 16.35 9.95
CA ASP A 263 -3.50 15.10 10.58
C ASP A 263 -4.73 14.21 10.83
N THR A 264 -4.51 12.91 10.65
CA THR A 264 -5.33 11.78 11.12
C THR A 264 -6.85 11.85 10.94
N ALA A 265 -7.33 11.14 9.91
CA ALA A 265 -8.65 10.54 9.97
C ALA A 265 -8.69 9.43 11.04
N VAL A 266 -9.52 9.62 12.07
CA VAL A 266 -10.00 8.52 12.91
C VAL A 266 -11.14 7.86 12.15
N TYR A 267 -10.90 6.64 11.67
CA TYR A 267 -11.90 5.86 10.95
C TYR A 267 -12.78 5.08 11.92
N PRO A 268 -14.12 5.13 11.80
CA PRO A 268 -14.97 4.13 12.43
C PRO A 268 -14.61 2.76 11.82
N SER A 269 -14.45 1.74 12.66
CA SER A 269 -14.10 0.39 12.20
C SER A 269 -15.24 -0.20 11.36
N THR A 270 -15.16 -0.08 10.03
CA THR A 270 -16.05 -0.81 9.11
C THR A 270 -15.51 -2.21 8.80
N GLY A 271 -14.30 -2.53 9.30
CA GLY A 271 -13.68 -3.82 9.11
C GLY A 271 -13.27 -4.00 7.65
N ARG A 272 -12.57 -3.03 7.09
CA ARG A 272 -12.15 -2.99 5.68
C ARG A 272 -10.64 -2.87 5.54
N LEU A 273 -10.08 -3.46 4.48
CA LEU A 273 -8.63 -3.51 4.25
C LEU A 273 -7.97 -2.13 4.23
N ALA A 274 -8.61 -1.15 3.61
CA ALA A 274 -8.10 0.21 3.54
C ALA A 274 -7.95 0.86 4.93
N GLU A 275 -8.82 0.52 5.89
CA GLU A 275 -8.70 1.01 7.28
C GLU A 275 -7.53 0.36 8.00
N LEU A 276 -7.38 -0.96 7.83
CA LEU A 276 -6.25 -1.71 8.40
C LEU A 276 -4.91 -1.21 7.83
N ALA A 277 -4.86 -0.91 6.53
CA ALA A 277 -3.68 -0.35 5.87
C ALA A 277 -3.34 1.06 6.38
N GLY A 278 -4.35 1.92 6.56
CA GLY A 278 -4.17 3.24 7.17
C GLY A 278 -3.64 3.16 8.62
N ALA A 279 -4.17 2.23 9.41
CA ALA A 279 -3.74 2.01 10.80
C ALA A 279 -2.32 1.43 10.90
N ALA A 280 -1.85 0.68 9.89
CA ALA A 280 -0.51 0.12 9.87
C ALA A 280 0.63 1.16 9.76
N ARG A 281 0.30 2.44 9.52
CA ARG A 281 1.27 3.54 9.33
C ARG A 281 2.43 3.13 8.42
N VAL A 282 2.09 2.69 7.20
CA VAL A 282 3.04 2.19 6.20
C VAL A 282 4.13 3.23 5.97
N LYS A 283 5.40 2.82 6.15
CA LYS A 283 6.53 3.72 5.94
C LYS A 283 6.62 4.15 4.46
N PRO A 284 7.06 5.37 4.15
CA PRO A 284 7.18 5.84 2.75
C PRO A 284 8.07 4.97 1.86
N ASP A 285 9.07 4.30 2.44
CA ASP A 285 10.03 3.41 1.77
C ASP A 285 9.60 1.93 1.76
N ALA A 286 8.41 1.60 2.27
CA ALA A 286 7.94 0.23 2.34
C ALA A 286 7.72 -0.38 0.95
N TYR A 287 8.07 -1.65 0.80
CA TYR A 287 7.92 -2.39 -0.45
C TYR A 287 6.52 -2.97 -0.58
N VAL A 288 5.59 -2.15 -1.08
CA VAL A 288 4.16 -2.47 -1.23
C VAL A 288 3.91 -3.76 -2.03
N ALA A 289 4.68 -4.02 -3.10
CA ALA A 289 4.53 -5.24 -3.91
C ALA A 289 4.82 -6.53 -3.11
N GLY A 290 5.58 -6.41 -2.02
CA GLY A 290 5.88 -7.51 -1.10
C GLY A 290 4.97 -7.59 0.12
N ALA A 291 3.92 -6.76 0.20
CA ALA A 291 3.02 -6.75 1.34
C ALA A 291 2.26 -8.08 1.49
N ALA A 292 1.90 -8.41 2.74
CA ALA A 292 1.18 -9.62 3.06
C ALA A 292 0.00 -9.34 4.00
N TRP A 293 -1.15 -9.93 3.67
CA TRP A 293 -2.33 -9.95 4.53
C TRP A 293 -2.45 -11.33 5.18
N LEU A 294 -2.25 -11.38 6.49
CA LEU A 294 -2.27 -12.60 7.27
C LEU A 294 -3.60 -12.69 8.00
N ARG A 295 -4.29 -13.83 7.83
CA ARG A 295 -5.64 -14.07 8.33
C ARG A 295 -5.66 -15.34 9.18
N PRO A 296 -6.03 -15.26 10.47
CA PRO A 296 -6.15 -16.44 11.32
C PRO A 296 -7.10 -17.50 10.76
N SER A 297 -8.17 -17.08 10.07
CA SER A 297 -9.15 -17.99 9.45
C SER A 297 -8.58 -18.84 8.32
N LEU A 298 -7.47 -18.44 7.70
CA LEU A 298 -6.81 -19.22 6.63
C LEU A 298 -5.77 -20.22 7.16
N VAL A 299 -5.42 -20.14 8.44
CA VAL A 299 -4.42 -21.04 9.05
C VAL A 299 -4.82 -22.51 8.93
N PRO A 300 -6.06 -22.95 9.23
CA PRO A 300 -6.42 -24.37 9.14
C PRO A 300 -6.26 -24.96 7.73
N ASP A 301 -6.66 -24.22 6.70
CA ASP A 301 -6.54 -24.70 5.31
C ASP A 301 -5.08 -24.73 4.85
N GLN A 302 -4.26 -23.75 5.28
CA GLN A 302 -2.83 -23.79 5.00
C GLN A 302 -2.11 -24.91 5.77
N VAL A 303 -2.53 -25.25 7.00
CA VAL A 303 -2.03 -26.44 7.72
C VAL A 303 -2.32 -27.71 6.91
N ARG A 304 -3.54 -27.86 6.38
CA ARG A 304 -3.92 -29.01 5.56
C ARG A 304 -3.09 -29.09 4.28
N LEU A 305 -2.93 -27.96 3.58
CA LEU A 305 -2.10 -27.86 2.37
C LEU A 305 -0.65 -28.25 2.67
N LYS A 306 -0.06 -27.70 3.74
CA LYS A 306 1.30 -28.06 4.18
C LYS A 306 1.41 -29.56 4.47
N ALA A 307 0.47 -30.11 5.23
CA ALA A 307 0.49 -31.52 5.61
C ALA A 307 0.37 -32.44 4.38
N GLY A 308 -0.46 -32.08 3.40
CA GLY A 308 -0.56 -32.77 2.10
C GLY A 308 0.77 -32.79 1.36
N VAL A 309 1.38 -31.61 1.13
CA VAL A 309 2.68 -31.50 0.45
C VAL A 309 3.78 -32.29 1.17
N VAL A 310 3.86 -32.20 2.50
CA VAL A 310 4.85 -32.95 3.29
C VAL A 310 4.60 -34.46 3.21
N PHE A 311 3.35 -34.89 3.26
CA PHE A 311 2.99 -36.31 3.16
C PHE A 311 3.34 -36.87 1.78
N GLU A 312 2.95 -36.20 0.70
CA GLU A 312 3.22 -36.62 -0.68
C GLU A 312 4.72 -36.67 -0.98
N LEU A 313 5.52 -35.74 -0.45
CA LEU A 313 6.98 -35.84 -0.55
C LEU A 313 7.54 -37.10 0.12
N GLY A 314 6.94 -37.52 1.23
CA GLY A 314 7.26 -38.79 1.87
C GLY A 314 6.94 -40.00 0.97
N VAL A 315 5.79 -39.97 0.29
CA VAL A 315 5.39 -41.03 -0.66
C VAL A 315 6.32 -41.06 -1.87
N ILE A 316 6.62 -39.90 -2.48
CA ILE A 316 7.60 -39.75 -3.58
C ILE A 316 8.95 -40.34 -3.17
N ARG A 317 9.44 -40.00 -1.97
CA ARG A 317 10.71 -40.53 -1.46
C ARG A 317 10.69 -42.05 -1.36
N MET A 318 9.64 -42.63 -0.77
CA MET A 318 9.54 -44.08 -0.60
C MET A 318 9.44 -44.82 -1.94
N ASP A 319 8.64 -44.30 -2.89
CA ASP A 319 8.53 -44.85 -4.24
C ASP A 319 9.85 -44.73 -5.03
N ALA A 320 10.55 -43.61 -4.89
CA ALA A 320 11.84 -43.41 -5.54
C ALA A 320 12.86 -44.43 -5.04
N LEU A 321 12.95 -44.65 -3.73
CA LEU A 321 13.88 -45.61 -3.13
C LEU A 321 13.55 -47.06 -3.51
N SER A 322 12.26 -47.44 -3.61
CA SER A 322 11.87 -48.80 -4.01
C SER A 322 12.22 -49.11 -5.47
N HIS A 323 12.34 -48.09 -6.32
CA HIS A 323 12.72 -48.21 -7.73
C HIS A 323 14.17 -47.81 -8.03
N GLY A 324 15.02 -47.63 -7.01
CA GLY A 324 16.45 -47.28 -7.18
C GLY A 324 16.69 -45.88 -7.76
N LYS A 325 15.74 -44.95 -7.61
CA LYS A 325 15.84 -43.55 -8.05
C LYS A 325 16.42 -42.67 -6.93
N ASP A 326 17.65 -42.94 -6.50
CA ASP A 326 18.26 -42.34 -5.29
C ASP A 326 18.28 -40.81 -5.29
N ALA A 327 18.55 -40.19 -6.45
CA ALA A 327 18.56 -38.74 -6.59
C ALA A 327 17.18 -38.12 -6.31
N LEU A 328 16.11 -38.72 -6.85
CA LEU A 328 14.73 -38.27 -6.57
C LEU A 328 14.38 -38.45 -5.10
N GLY A 329 14.77 -39.58 -4.49
CA GLY A 329 14.54 -39.83 -3.07
C GLY A 329 15.25 -38.83 -2.15
N THR A 330 16.49 -38.48 -2.48
CA THR A 330 17.30 -37.53 -1.70
C THR A 330 16.76 -36.11 -1.84
N ASP A 331 16.44 -35.66 -3.05
CA ASP A 331 15.87 -34.34 -3.30
C ASP A 331 14.48 -34.20 -2.66
N ALA A 332 13.65 -35.25 -2.73
CA ALA A 332 12.35 -35.27 -2.06
C ALA A 332 12.51 -35.17 -0.54
N ALA A 333 13.47 -35.87 0.07
CA ALA A 333 13.75 -35.79 1.49
C ALA A 333 14.22 -34.38 1.92
N ALA A 334 15.14 -33.79 1.17
CA ALA A 334 15.64 -32.45 1.43
C ALA A 334 14.53 -31.38 1.31
N PHE A 335 13.72 -31.47 0.25
CA PHE A 335 12.59 -30.56 0.07
C PHE A 335 11.50 -30.76 1.13
N GLN A 336 11.24 -32.00 1.56
CA GLN A 336 10.33 -32.30 2.66
C GLN A 336 10.76 -31.64 3.98
N ALA A 337 12.06 -31.74 4.32
CA ALA A 337 12.62 -31.10 5.50
C ALA A 337 12.47 -29.56 5.42
N TRP A 338 12.79 -28.98 4.26
CA TRP A 338 12.66 -27.55 4.04
C TRP A 338 11.20 -27.07 4.16
N ILE A 339 10.23 -27.73 3.48
CA ILE A 339 8.79 -27.40 3.60
C ILE A 339 8.34 -27.54 5.06
N THR A 340 8.80 -28.57 5.77
CA THR A 340 8.47 -28.79 7.19
C THR A 340 8.94 -27.62 8.06
N SER A 341 10.09 -27.00 7.75
CA SER A 341 10.63 -25.86 8.48
C SER A 341 9.85 -24.55 8.28
N LEU A 342 9.08 -24.43 7.20
CA LEU A 342 8.36 -23.19 6.87
C LEU A 342 7.14 -23.00 7.78
N PRO A 343 6.84 -21.76 8.23
CA PRO A 343 5.69 -21.48 9.05
C PRO A 343 4.38 -21.61 8.27
N VAL A 344 3.29 -21.74 9.03
CA VAL A 344 1.93 -21.51 8.53
C VAL A 344 1.57 -20.07 8.89
N THR A 345 1.31 -19.25 7.88
CA THR A 345 1.25 -17.79 7.96
C THR A 345 -0.18 -17.23 7.96
N GLY A 346 -1.17 -18.00 7.51
CA GLY A 346 -2.51 -17.54 7.18
C GLY A 346 -2.56 -16.53 6.02
N ARG A 347 -1.51 -16.47 5.17
CA ARG A 347 -1.41 -15.44 4.13
C ARG A 347 -2.48 -15.64 3.05
N ARG A 348 -3.25 -14.60 2.78
CA ARG A 348 -4.04 -14.49 1.54
C ARG A 348 -3.14 -14.02 0.40
N THR A 349 -3.16 -14.74 -0.72
CA THR A 349 -2.31 -14.49 -1.89
C THR A 349 -3.06 -13.73 -2.97
N SER A 350 -2.33 -13.06 -3.88
CA SER A 350 -2.89 -12.34 -5.03
C SER A 350 -3.95 -11.29 -4.66
N VAL A 351 -3.66 -10.48 -3.63
CA VAL A 351 -4.52 -9.39 -3.18
C VAL A 351 -3.78 -8.07 -3.32
N VAL A 352 -4.49 -7.04 -3.80
CA VAL A 352 -3.99 -5.66 -3.82
C VAL A 352 -3.84 -5.15 -2.39
N LEU A 353 -2.65 -4.68 -2.05
CA LEU A 353 -2.34 -4.16 -0.70
C LEU A 353 -1.72 -2.76 -0.74
N ASP A 354 -1.74 -2.07 -1.89
CA ASP A 354 -1.38 -0.65 -1.96
C ASP A 354 -2.42 0.16 -1.17
N PRO A 355 -2.04 0.84 -0.07
CA PRO A 355 -2.98 1.60 0.74
C PRO A 355 -3.77 2.64 -0.07
N ALA A 356 -3.13 3.29 -1.05
CA ALA A 356 -3.78 4.29 -1.87
C ALA A 356 -4.81 3.67 -2.82
N GLN A 357 -4.51 2.49 -3.39
CA GLN A 357 -5.46 1.78 -4.25
C GLN A 357 -6.67 1.29 -3.46
N LEU A 358 -6.43 0.77 -2.26
CA LEU A 358 -7.48 0.32 -1.35
C LEU A 358 -8.43 1.45 -0.93
N GLU A 359 -7.93 2.69 -0.82
CA GLU A 359 -8.74 3.87 -0.52
C GLU A 359 -9.72 4.23 -1.63
N VAL A 360 -9.35 4.01 -2.90
CA VAL A 360 -10.11 4.51 -4.06
C VAL A 360 -10.81 3.43 -4.86
N SER A 361 -10.47 2.16 -4.68
CA SER A 361 -11.07 1.04 -5.39
C SER A 361 -11.89 0.14 -4.46
N PRO A 362 -13.23 0.29 -4.43
CA PRO A 362 -14.11 -0.54 -3.59
C PRO A 362 -13.98 -2.06 -3.82
N PRO A 363 -13.77 -2.58 -5.06
CA PRO A 363 -13.54 -4.00 -5.30
C PRO A 363 -12.29 -4.55 -4.60
N ASP A 364 -11.23 -3.74 -4.50
CA ASP A 364 -9.98 -4.12 -3.82
C ASP A 364 -10.10 -4.01 -2.29
N ASN A 365 -11.01 -3.17 -1.79
CA ASN A 365 -11.22 -2.90 -0.37
C ASN A 365 -12.05 -4.00 0.32
N LEU A 366 -11.46 -5.19 0.43
CA LEU A 366 -12.10 -6.37 1.03
C LEU A 366 -12.38 -6.20 2.53
N THR A 367 -13.34 -6.98 3.03
CA THR A 367 -13.68 -7.05 4.46
C THR A 367 -12.60 -7.79 5.25
N THR A 368 -12.25 -7.26 6.42
CA THR A 368 -11.30 -7.83 7.38
C THR A 368 -12.03 -8.57 8.50
N GLU A 369 -11.35 -9.53 9.10
CA GLU A 369 -11.80 -10.26 10.30
C GLU A 369 -10.97 -9.87 11.53
N PRO A 370 -11.49 -10.08 12.76
CA PRO A 370 -10.69 -9.91 13.97
C PRO A 370 -9.40 -10.74 13.93
N GLY A 371 -8.28 -10.11 14.22
CA GLY A 371 -6.95 -10.74 14.20
C GLY A 371 -6.25 -10.73 12.85
N ASP A 372 -6.87 -10.18 11.80
CA ASP A 372 -6.18 -9.90 10.54
C ASP A 372 -5.02 -8.93 10.76
N THR A 373 -3.88 -9.20 10.13
CA THR A 373 -2.70 -8.32 10.19
C THR A 373 -2.16 -8.03 8.80
N LEU A 374 -1.64 -6.82 8.62
CA LEU A 374 -0.91 -6.42 7.43
C LEU A 374 0.57 -6.30 7.75
N TYR A 375 1.39 -6.80 6.83
CA TYR A 375 2.84 -6.73 6.90
C TYR A 375 3.38 -6.05 5.65
N TYR A 376 4.12 -4.96 5.84
CA TYR A 376 4.76 -4.18 4.78
C TYR A 376 6.29 -4.25 4.94
N PRO A 377 6.99 -5.09 4.16
CA PRO A 377 8.42 -5.31 4.33
C PRO A 377 9.28 -4.23 3.69
N GLN A 378 10.57 -4.31 3.98
CA GLN A 378 11.62 -3.62 3.23
C GLN A 378 11.91 -4.36 1.91
N ARG A 379 12.38 -3.63 0.90
CA ARG A 379 12.68 -4.19 -0.42
C ARG A 379 13.85 -5.17 -0.35
N PRO A 380 13.68 -6.43 -0.78
CA PRO A 380 14.80 -7.38 -0.91
C PRO A 380 15.62 -7.09 -2.17
N THR A 381 16.87 -7.57 -2.20
CA THR A 381 17.80 -7.37 -3.33
C THR A 381 17.94 -8.60 -4.25
N GLY A 382 17.27 -9.69 -3.92
CA GLY A 382 17.44 -10.99 -4.58
C GLY A 382 16.13 -11.70 -4.88
N VAL A 383 16.27 -12.81 -5.60
CA VAL A 383 15.22 -13.82 -5.81
C VAL A 383 15.67 -15.13 -5.20
N ARG A 384 14.73 -16.04 -4.95
CA ARG A 384 14.99 -17.34 -4.33
C ARG A 384 14.66 -18.47 -5.28
N ILE A 385 15.43 -19.54 -5.24
CA ILE A 385 15.22 -20.73 -6.08
C ILE A 385 15.18 -21.94 -5.16
N VAL A 386 14.08 -22.69 -5.22
CA VAL A 386 13.73 -23.78 -4.29
C VAL A 386 13.14 -24.96 -5.05
N GLY A 387 12.98 -26.12 -4.41
CA GLY A 387 12.42 -27.32 -5.03
C GLY A 387 13.48 -28.35 -5.40
N ALA A 388 13.36 -28.94 -6.59
CA ALA A 388 14.29 -29.93 -7.15
C ALA A 388 15.59 -29.26 -7.63
N VAL A 389 16.35 -28.74 -6.68
CA VAL A 389 17.69 -28.16 -6.84
C VAL A 389 18.61 -28.78 -5.79
N ALA A 390 19.92 -28.82 -6.05
CA ALA A 390 20.87 -29.43 -5.10
C ALA A 390 20.83 -28.77 -3.70
N LYS A 391 20.63 -27.45 -3.67
CA LYS A 391 20.38 -26.67 -2.46
C LYS A 391 19.57 -25.42 -2.83
N PRO A 392 18.62 -24.97 -1.98
CA PRO A 392 17.97 -23.68 -2.18
C PRO A 392 18.98 -22.54 -2.34
N CYS A 393 18.77 -21.70 -3.36
CA CYS A 393 19.67 -20.59 -3.69
C CYS A 393 18.99 -19.24 -3.46
N ARG A 394 19.79 -18.23 -3.10
CA ARG A 394 19.43 -16.81 -3.21
C ARG A 394 20.38 -16.18 -4.22
N VAL A 395 19.83 -15.60 -5.27
CA VAL A 395 20.60 -14.97 -6.35
C VAL A 395 20.20 -13.49 -6.48
N PRO A 396 21.11 -12.59 -6.88
CA PRO A 396 20.79 -11.18 -7.04
C PRO A 396 19.66 -10.98 -8.05
N HIS A 397 18.73 -10.07 -7.75
CA HIS A 397 17.66 -9.71 -8.69
C HIS A 397 18.24 -8.86 -9.84
N VAL A 398 17.89 -9.24 -11.06
CA VAL A 398 18.23 -8.54 -12.31
C VAL A 398 16.94 -8.05 -12.97
N ALA A 399 16.87 -6.74 -13.20
CA ALA A 399 15.68 -6.11 -13.77
C ALA A 399 15.35 -6.66 -15.16
N LEU A 400 14.06 -6.91 -15.40
CA LEU A 400 13.51 -7.44 -16.66
C LEU A 400 14.05 -8.82 -17.07
N GLN A 401 14.77 -9.53 -16.19
CA GLN A 401 15.30 -10.85 -16.49
C GLN A 401 14.19 -11.91 -16.45
N ASP A 402 14.17 -12.74 -17.49
CA ASP A 402 13.35 -13.96 -17.56
C ASP A 402 13.69 -14.93 -16.42
N ALA A 403 12.68 -15.45 -15.73
CA ALA A 403 12.81 -16.42 -14.65
C ALA A 403 13.77 -17.57 -14.97
N ARG A 404 13.63 -18.14 -16.17
CA ARG A 404 14.42 -19.27 -16.65
C ARG A 404 15.94 -18.98 -16.65
N ARG A 405 16.36 -17.73 -16.86
CA ARG A 405 17.80 -17.38 -16.89
C ARG A 405 18.46 -17.50 -15.52
N TYR A 406 17.70 -17.34 -14.44
CA TYR A 406 18.24 -17.51 -13.08
C TYR A 406 18.62 -18.96 -12.75
N LEU A 407 18.11 -19.95 -13.50
CA LEU A 407 18.49 -21.36 -13.32
C LEU A 407 19.95 -21.64 -13.70
N ALA A 408 20.64 -20.73 -14.39
CA ALA A 408 22.07 -20.86 -14.64
C ALA A 408 22.90 -20.70 -13.34
N ASP A 409 22.44 -19.84 -12.44
CA ASP A 409 23.10 -19.56 -11.15
C ASP A 409 22.65 -20.54 -10.04
N CYS A 410 21.56 -21.27 -10.27
CA CYS A 410 21.08 -22.35 -9.40
C CYS A 410 20.56 -23.52 -10.25
N PRO A 411 21.46 -24.40 -10.72
CA PRO A 411 21.11 -25.49 -11.63
C PRO A 411 20.06 -26.44 -11.04
N PRO A 412 19.00 -26.78 -11.82
CA PRO A 412 18.05 -27.84 -11.46
C PRO A 412 18.76 -29.18 -11.23
N SER A 413 18.23 -29.99 -10.31
CA SER A 413 18.72 -31.34 -10.07
C SER A 413 18.22 -32.32 -11.15
N LYS A 414 18.69 -33.58 -11.11
CA LYS A 414 18.19 -34.63 -12.00
C LYS A 414 16.73 -35.02 -11.73
N ALA A 415 16.20 -34.68 -10.56
CA ALA A 415 14.81 -34.92 -10.20
C ALA A 415 13.85 -33.84 -10.73
N ALA A 416 14.39 -32.73 -11.24
CA ALA A 416 13.61 -31.61 -11.72
C ALA A 416 12.83 -31.91 -12.99
N ASP A 417 11.67 -31.25 -13.12
CA ASP A 417 10.95 -31.20 -14.38
C ASP A 417 11.73 -30.36 -15.40
N PRO A 418 12.06 -30.91 -16.59
CA PRO A 418 12.83 -30.18 -17.60
C PRO A 418 11.99 -29.16 -18.36
N ASP A 419 10.65 -29.26 -18.29
CA ASP A 419 9.75 -28.55 -19.19
C ASP A 419 9.12 -27.33 -18.55
N ARG A 420 9.03 -27.26 -17.20
CA ARG A 420 8.34 -26.16 -16.52
C ARG A 420 8.97 -25.75 -15.20
N ILE A 421 8.73 -24.49 -14.83
CA ILE A 421 8.97 -23.93 -13.49
C ILE A 421 7.73 -23.16 -13.02
N PHE A 422 7.69 -22.83 -11.74
CA PHE A 422 6.70 -21.92 -11.18
C PHE A 422 7.38 -20.63 -10.73
N VAL A 423 6.88 -19.49 -11.20
CA VAL A 423 7.28 -18.15 -10.75
C VAL A 423 6.26 -17.68 -9.73
N ILE A 424 6.74 -17.39 -8.52
CA ILE A 424 5.91 -16.97 -7.39
C ILE A 424 6.33 -15.55 -7.05
N GLN A 425 5.46 -14.59 -7.37
CA GLN A 425 5.74 -13.18 -7.16
C GLN A 425 5.61 -12.79 -5.67
N PRO A 426 6.17 -11.64 -5.25
CA PRO A 426 6.18 -11.25 -3.85
C PRO A 426 4.79 -11.10 -3.22
N ASP A 427 3.74 -10.85 -4.01
CA ASP A 427 2.32 -10.78 -3.63
C ASP A 427 1.65 -12.17 -3.47
N GLY A 428 2.38 -13.24 -3.75
CA GLY A 428 1.89 -14.62 -3.74
C GLY A 428 1.17 -15.04 -5.02
N THR A 429 1.21 -14.26 -6.09
CA THR A 429 0.70 -14.72 -7.39
C THR A 429 1.64 -15.75 -8.00
N VAL A 430 1.06 -16.87 -8.43
CA VAL A 430 1.78 -18.02 -9.00
C VAL A 430 1.56 -18.08 -10.49
N PHE A 431 2.64 -18.23 -11.24
CA PHE A 431 2.62 -18.44 -12.69
C PHE A 431 3.42 -19.70 -13.05
N PRO A 432 2.80 -20.73 -13.64
CA PRO A 432 3.57 -21.73 -14.36
C PRO A 432 4.25 -21.08 -15.57
N GLN A 433 5.44 -21.54 -15.90
CA GLN A 433 6.18 -21.14 -17.08
C GLN A 433 6.82 -22.35 -17.72
N ASN A 434 6.48 -22.61 -18.98
CA ASN A 434 7.15 -23.60 -19.80
C ASN A 434 8.53 -23.08 -20.24
N ILE A 435 9.57 -23.87 -20.01
CA ILE A 435 10.97 -23.46 -20.20
C ILE A 435 11.72 -24.27 -21.26
N ALA A 436 11.23 -25.44 -21.64
CA ALA A 436 11.88 -26.27 -22.65
C ALA A 436 11.79 -25.63 -24.04
N ALA A 437 12.77 -25.95 -24.91
CA ALA A 437 12.90 -25.28 -26.20
C ALA A 437 11.69 -25.47 -27.12
N TRP A 438 10.93 -26.55 -26.94
CA TRP A 438 9.82 -26.97 -27.78
C TRP A 438 8.45 -26.44 -27.34
N ASN A 439 8.32 -25.95 -26.10
CA ASN A 439 7.06 -25.46 -25.52
C ASN A 439 7.22 -24.11 -24.81
N ARG A 440 8.30 -23.37 -25.07
CA ARG A 440 8.71 -22.20 -24.31
C ARG A 440 7.67 -21.06 -24.30
N ASP A 441 7.32 -20.60 -23.10
CA ASP A 441 6.49 -19.41 -22.90
C ASP A 441 7.30 -18.11 -23.10
N PRO A 442 6.62 -16.96 -23.34
CA PRO A 442 7.26 -15.66 -23.31
C PRO A 442 8.03 -15.39 -22.00
N PRO A 443 9.07 -14.53 -22.02
CA PRO A 443 9.82 -14.17 -20.82
C PRO A 443 8.94 -13.72 -19.67
N ARG A 444 9.19 -14.25 -18.47
CA ARG A 444 8.47 -13.86 -17.26
C ARG A 444 9.42 -13.15 -16.31
N VAL A 445 9.18 -11.85 -16.11
CA VAL A 445 10.00 -10.99 -15.24
C VAL A 445 9.67 -11.27 -13.77
N LEU A 446 10.71 -11.28 -12.93
CA LEU A 446 10.58 -11.41 -11.48
C LEU A 446 10.67 -10.04 -10.83
N ALA A 447 9.77 -9.74 -9.91
CA ALA A 447 9.99 -8.63 -9.00
C ALA A 447 11.05 -9.00 -7.93
N PRO A 448 11.73 -8.02 -7.32
CA PRO A 448 12.60 -8.27 -6.17
C PRO A 448 11.84 -9.04 -5.08
N GLY A 449 12.42 -10.14 -4.59
CA GLY A 449 11.81 -11.01 -3.58
C GLY A 449 10.98 -12.16 -4.13
N ALA A 450 10.82 -12.28 -5.46
CA ALA A 450 10.13 -13.40 -6.08
C ALA A 450 10.87 -14.74 -5.85
N TRP A 451 10.11 -15.84 -5.87
CA TRP A 451 10.64 -17.20 -5.78
C TRP A 451 10.44 -17.92 -7.11
N ILE A 452 11.40 -18.76 -7.46
CA ILE A 452 11.30 -19.76 -8.51
C ILE A 452 11.21 -21.11 -7.81
N TYR A 453 10.08 -21.78 -7.98
CA TYR A 453 9.95 -23.18 -7.59
C TYR A 453 10.27 -24.05 -8.80
N VAL A 454 11.33 -24.86 -8.67
CA VAL A 454 11.73 -25.89 -9.61
C VAL A 454 10.99 -27.17 -9.24
N PRO A 455 9.97 -27.57 -10.02
CA PRO A 455 9.12 -28.71 -9.67
C PRO A 455 9.83 -30.04 -9.88
N PHE A 456 9.35 -31.08 -9.22
CA PHE A 456 9.77 -32.45 -9.49
C PHE A 456 9.18 -32.92 -10.82
N ASN A 457 9.93 -33.74 -11.56
CA ASN A 457 9.52 -34.24 -12.87
C ASN A 457 8.18 -34.97 -12.77
N HIS A 458 7.14 -34.40 -13.40
CA HIS A 458 5.77 -34.89 -13.29
C HIS A 458 5.60 -36.36 -13.76
N THR A 459 6.43 -36.81 -14.70
CA THR A 459 6.40 -38.20 -15.18
C THR A 459 7.09 -39.13 -14.18
N ALA A 460 8.17 -38.67 -13.53
CA ALA A 460 8.91 -39.47 -12.56
C ALA A 460 8.12 -39.73 -11.27
N ILE A 461 7.21 -38.82 -10.88
CA ILE A 461 6.40 -38.88 -9.65
C ILE A 461 4.94 -39.32 -9.86
N ARG A 462 4.54 -39.62 -11.11
CA ARG A 462 3.14 -39.94 -11.48
C ARG A 462 2.54 -41.12 -10.71
N GLY A 463 3.36 -42.10 -10.33
CA GLY A 463 2.90 -43.27 -9.56
C GLY A 463 2.75 -43.03 -8.06
N ALA A 464 3.25 -41.89 -7.56
CA ALA A 464 3.35 -41.60 -6.14
C ALA A 464 2.37 -40.50 -5.65
N THR A 465 1.78 -39.73 -6.56
CA THR A 465 0.94 -38.56 -6.26
C THR A 465 -0.25 -38.48 -7.20
N ASP A 466 -1.25 -37.65 -6.86
CA ASP A 466 -2.47 -37.46 -7.66
C ASP A 466 -2.29 -36.55 -8.89
N GLY A 467 -1.07 -36.07 -9.13
CA GLY A 467 -0.72 -35.17 -10.23
C GLY A 467 -0.84 -33.68 -9.91
N GLN A 468 -1.32 -33.29 -8.72
CA GLN A 468 -1.41 -31.89 -8.27
C GLN A 468 -0.27 -31.47 -7.34
N PHE A 469 0.58 -32.40 -6.92
CA PHE A 469 1.67 -32.16 -5.97
C PHE A 469 2.48 -30.87 -6.24
N ASN A 470 2.91 -30.64 -7.48
CA ASN A 470 3.75 -29.50 -7.82
C ASN A 470 2.95 -28.17 -7.71
N GLU A 471 1.68 -28.19 -8.09
CA GLU A 471 0.76 -27.07 -7.98
C GLU A 471 0.48 -26.75 -6.51
N ASP A 472 0.26 -27.76 -5.68
CA ASP A 472 0.05 -27.63 -4.23
C ASP A 472 1.31 -27.13 -3.51
N ALA A 473 2.49 -27.63 -3.91
CA ALA A 473 3.76 -27.12 -3.41
C ALA A 473 3.96 -25.64 -3.78
N ALA A 474 3.66 -25.25 -5.02
CA ALA A 474 3.73 -23.86 -5.46
C ALA A 474 2.73 -22.97 -4.70
N ALA A 475 1.50 -23.45 -4.49
CA ALA A 475 0.47 -22.77 -3.73
C ALA A 475 0.88 -22.59 -2.25
N PHE A 476 1.44 -23.61 -1.62
CA PHE A 476 1.97 -23.49 -0.26
C PHE A 476 3.11 -22.48 -0.18
N ILE A 477 4.05 -22.53 -1.12
CA ILE A 477 5.16 -21.57 -1.17
C ILE A 477 4.63 -20.14 -1.32
N ALA A 478 3.60 -19.92 -2.13
CA ALA A 478 3.00 -18.60 -2.36
C ALA A 478 2.41 -17.96 -1.09
N THR A 479 2.01 -18.78 -0.11
CA THR A 479 1.56 -18.30 1.20
C THR A 479 2.69 -17.82 2.10
N GLN A 480 3.95 -18.08 1.74
CA GLN A 480 5.10 -17.63 2.51
C GLN A 480 5.38 -16.15 2.25
N ARG A 481 5.98 -15.49 3.23
CA ARG A 481 6.60 -14.18 3.04
C ARG A 481 8.03 -14.40 2.54
N PHE A 482 8.55 -13.50 1.70
CA PHE A 482 9.85 -13.71 1.09
C PHE A 482 11.03 -13.66 2.08
N ASP A 483 10.84 -13.02 3.23
CA ASP A 483 11.80 -12.90 4.35
C ASP A 483 11.92 -14.17 5.20
N VAL A 484 11.06 -15.17 4.99
CA VAL A 484 11.07 -16.44 5.72
C VAL A 484 12.04 -17.42 5.08
N GLU A 485 13.24 -17.60 5.64
CA GLU A 485 14.29 -18.41 5.00
C GLU A 485 14.01 -19.92 5.00
N GLY A 486 13.38 -20.45 6.05
CA GLY A 486 13.32 -21.89 6.32
C GLY A 486 14.71 -22.42 6.73
N THR A 487 14.78 -23.29 7.72
CA THR A 487 16.06 -23.93 8.07
C THR A 487 16.34 -25.06 7.06
N PRO A 488 17.54 -25.12 6.47
CA PRO A 488 17.92 -26.19 5.55
C PRO A 488 17.94 -27.57 6.22
#